data_AF-A0A3N5WE29-F1
#
_entry.id   AF-A0A3N5WE29-F1
#
_cell.length_a   1.000
_cell.length_b   1.000
_cell.length_c   1.000
_cell.angle_alpha   90.00
_cell.angle_beta   90.00
_cell.angle_gamma   90.00
#
_symmetry.space_group_name_H-M   'P 1'
#
loop_
_entity.id
_entity.type
_entity.pdbx_description
1 polymer ?
#
loop_
_entity_poly.entity_id
_entity_poly.type
_entity_poly.pdbx_seq_one_letter_code
_entity_poly.pdbx_strand_id
1 'polypeptide(L)'
;TDEEILALANPMWADLVKYSNEKNYGAFTRNFSTPMKMGANEIEMGKQFARSDLAKNLSTDYQYLGIIRRGEYVTVLYKQINTKDKGEWLGRLVLGYEKDKVKIFGATLF
;
A
#
# COMPACT_ATOMS: atom_id res chain seq x y z
N THR A 1 19.54 4.55 0.68
CA THR A 1 19.64 4.12 2.08
C THR A 1 18.26 3.70 2.59
N ASP A 2 18.14 3.15 3.80
CA ASP A 2 16.81 2.88 4.40
C ASP A 2 15.99 4.17 4.56
N GLU A 3 16.63 5.28 4.94
CA GLU A 3 15.98 6.59 5.09
C GLU A 3 15.37 7.08 3.78
N GLU A 4 16.09 6.98 2.66
CA GLU A 4 15.58 7.37 1.34
C GLU A 4 14.39 6.48 0.91
N ILE A 5 14.45 5.18 1.20
CA ILE A 5 13.35 4.26 0.93
C ILE A 5 12.13 4.66 1.76
N LEU A 6 12.30 4.92 3.05
CA LEU A 6 11.21 5.28 3.96
C LEU A 6 10.61 6.64 3.64
N ALA A 7 11.42 7.61 3.19
CA ALA A 7 10.95 8.91 2.73
C ALA A 7 9.97 8.81 1.55
N LEU A 8 10.11 7.77 0.73
CA LEU A 8 9.18 7.46 -0.37
C LEU A 8 8.04 6.54 0.07
N ALA A 9 8.34 5.53 0.88
CA ALA A 9 7.40 4.49 1.28
C ALA A 9 6.32 5.00 2.23
N ASN A 10 6.69 5.80 3.23
CA ASN A 10 5.78 6.30 4.26
C ASN A 10 4.63 7.14 3.68
N PRO A 11 4.87 8.15 2.82
CA PRO A 11 3.77 8.91 2.22
C PRO A 11 2.94 8.05 1.28
N MET A 12 3.55 7.12 0.55
CA MET A 12 2.80 6.18 -0.29
C MET A 12 1.89 5.27 0.54
N TRP A 13 2.35 4.74 1.68
CA TRP A 13 1.51 3.95 2.58
C TRP A 13 0.40 4.78 3.22
N ALA A 14 0.71 6.00 3.66
CA ALA A 14 -0.28 6.94 4.21
C ALA A 14 -1.40 7.22 3.21
N ASP A 15 -1.06 7.44 1.94
CA ASP A 15 -2.02 7.61 0.86
C ASP A 15 -2.92 6.38 0.68
N LEU A 16 -2.34 5.18 0.71
CA LEU A 16 -3.13 3.95 0.60
C LEU A 16 -4.12 3.83 1.75
N VAL A 17 -3.69 4.06 2.99
CA VAL A 17 -4.56 4.06 4.18
C VAL A 17 -5.69 5.09 4.02
N LYS A 18 -5.32 6.33 3.69
CA LYS A 18 -6.27 7.44 3.51
C LYS A 18 -7.30 7.14 2.43
N TYR A 19 -6.84 6.84 1.21
CA TYR A 19 -7.72 6.67 0.07
C TYR A 19 -8.52 5.36 0.12
N SER A 20 -8.03 4.34 0.83
CA SER A 20 -8.82 3.14 1.14
C SER A 20 -9.99 3.49 2.07
N ASN A 21 -9.76 4.26 3.12
CA ASN A 21 -10.82 4.74 4.02
C ASN A 21 -11.83 5.66 3.32
N GLU A 22 -11.35 6.55 2.44
CA GLU A 22 -12.20 7.46 1.65
C GLU A 22 -12.92 6.76 0.47
N LYS A 23 -12.57 5.50 0.16
CA LYS A 23 -13.00 4.79 -1.06
C LYS A 23 -12.68 5.54 -2.35
N ASN A 24 -11.59 6.31 -2.36
CA ASN A 24 -11.16 7.11 -3.49
C ASN A 24 -10.19 6.31 -4.38
N TYR A 25 -10.73 5.48 -5.26
CA TYR A 25 -9.95 4.55 -6.09
C TYR A 25 -8.97 5.24 -7.04
N GLY A 26 -9.37 6.34 -7.68
CA GLY A 26 -8.50 7.07 -8.59
C GLY A 26 -7.27 7.64 -7.89
N ALA A 27 -7.44 8.13 -6.66
CA ALA A 27 -6.31 8.57 -5.85
C ALA A 27 -5.50 7.40 -5.28
N PHE A 28 -6.16 6.30 -4.90
CA PHE A 28 -5.52 5.09 -4.37
C PHE A 28 -4.51 4.47 -5.35
N THR A 29 -4.84 4.40 -6.64
CA THR A 29 -3.98 3.77 -7.66
C THR A 29 -2.93 4.73 -8.26
N ARG A 30 -2.88 6.01 -7.84
CA ARG A 30 -2.05 7.05 -8.49
C ARG A 30 -0.56 6.69 -8.56
N ASN A 31 -0.06 6.02 -7.52
CA ASN A 31 1.35 5.65 -7.36
C ASN A 31 1.67 4.23 -7.87
N PHE A 32 0.68 3.50 -8.39
CA PHE A 32 0.89 2.14 -8.90
C PHE A 32 1.68 2.15 -10.21
N SER A 33 2.50 1.12 -10.38
CA SER A 33 3.17 0.83 -11.65
C SER A 33 2.16 0.45 -12.73
N THR A 34 2.55 0.56 -13.98
CA THR A 34 1.70 0.19 -15.12
C THR A 34 1.27 -1.29 -15.03
N PRO A 35 2.17 -2.27 -14.76
CA PRO A 35 1.75 -3.65 -14.56
C PRO A 35 0.76 -3.84 -13.40
N MET A 36 0.95 -3.12 -12.29
CA MET A 36 0.04 -3.20 -11.14
C MET A 36 -1.34 -2.65 -11.48
N LYS A 37 -1.43 -1.55 -12.25
CA LYS A 37 -2.69 -1.01 -12.75
C LYS A 37 -3.37 -1.94 -13.77
N MET A 38 -2.60 -2.59 -14.63
CA MET A 38 -3.15 -3.53 -15.61
C MET A 38 -3.64 -4.83 -14.97
N GLY A 39 -2.92 -5.35 -13.97
CA GLY A 39 -3.32 -6.54 -13.20
C GLY A 39 -4.45 -6.25 -12.21
N ALA A 40 -4.55 -5.01 -11.73
CA ALA A 40 -5.71 -4.52 -11.01
C ALA A 40 -6.80 -4.13 -12.01
N ASN A 41 -7.56 -5.09 -12.52
CA ASN A 41 -8.80 -4.79 -13.24
C ASN A 41 -9.66 -3.90 -12.33
N GLU A 42 -9.70 -2.59 -12.60
CA GLU A 42 -10.08 -1.55 -11.62
C GLU A 42 -11.47 -1.80 -11.00
N ILE A 43 -12.33 -2.47 -11.77
CA ILE A 43 -13.68 -2.88 -11.39
C ILE A 43 -13.68 -4.03 -10.36
N GLU A 44 -12.80 -5.03 -10.50
CA GLU A 44 -12.74 -6.19 -9.59
C GLU A 44 -12.00 -5.89 -8.29
N MET A 45 -10.88 -5.16 -8.37
CA MET A 45 -10.16 -4.65 -7.19
C MET A 45 -11.05 -3.67 -6.41
N GLY A 46 -11.73 -2.75 -7.09
CA GLY A 46 -12.71 -1.86 -6.47
C GLY A 46 -13.83 -2.65 -5.78
N LYS A 47 -14.34 -3.72 -6.39
CA LYS A 47 -15.36 -4.62 -5.79
C LYS A 47 -14.82 -5.41 -4.59
N GLN A 48 -13.60 -5.94 -4.63
CA GLN A 48 -13.01 -6.69 -3.51
C GLN A 48 -12.66 -5.78 -2.32
N PHE A 49 -12.14 -4.57 -2.57
CA PHE A 49 -11.89 -3.58 -1.52
C PHE A 49 -13.19 -2.94 -0.99
N ALA A 50 -14.19 -2.68 -1.85
CA ALA A 50 -15.49 -2.16 -1.43
C ALA A 50 -16.26 -3.15 -0.54
N ARG A 51 -16.07 -4.45 -0.75
CA ARG A 51 -16.73 -5.52 0.02
C ARG A 51 -15.96 -5.92 1.27
N SER A 52 -14.67 -5.63 1.34
CA SER A 52 -13.82 -5.93 2.48
C SER A 52 -14.02 -4.90 3.61
N ASP A 53 -14.54 -5.34 4.75
CA ASP A 53 -14.51 -4.55 6.00
C ASP A 53 -13.07 -4.25 6.46
N LEU A 54 -12.12 -5.05 5.96
CA LEU A 54 -10.69 -5.05 6.22
C LEU A 54 -9.96 -3.90 5.51
N ALA A 55 -10.45 -3.50 4.33
CA ALA A 55 -9.97 -2.33 3.59
C ALA A 55 -10.55 -1.00 4.09
N LYS A 56 -11.41 -1.06 5.12
CA LYS A 56 -12.05 0.10 5.73
C LYS A 56 -11.60 0.16 7.19
N ASN A 57 -11.69 1.35 7.78
CA ASN A 57 -11.34 1.57 9.18
C ASN A 57 -9.84 1.41 9.45
N LEU A 58 -8.96 1.65 8.48
CA LEU A 58 -7.51 1.58 8.70
C LEU A 58 -7.03 2.77 9.53
N SER A 59 -6.30 2.52 10.61
CA SER A 59 -5.71 3.56 11.45
C SER A 59 -4.63 4.34 10.69
N THR A 60 -4.58 5.66 10.90
CA THR A 60 -3.43 6.48 10.49
C THR A 60 -2.22 6.28 11.40
N ASP A 61 -2.43 5.67 12.56
CA ASP A 61 -1.37 5.20 13.46
C ASP A 61 -0.99 3.77 13.07
N TYR A 62 0.08 3.65 12.29
CA TYR A 62 0.69 2.41 11.84
C TYR A 62 2.19 2.44 12.10
N GLN A 63 2.80 1.28 12.27
CA GLN A 63 4.20 1.16 12.67
C GLN A 63 5.04 0.56 11.55
N TYR A 64 6.19 1.16 11.25
CA TYR A 64 7.20 0.54 10.39
C TYR A 64 7.85 -0.67 11.08
N LEU A 65 7.98 -1.79 10.37
CA LEU A 65 8.53 -3.05 10.91
C LEU A 65 9.89 -3.44 10.33
N GLY A 66 10.16 -3.09 9.06
CA GLY A 66 11.40 -3.50 8.42
C GLY A 66 11.41 -3.35 6.89
N ILE A 67 12.59 -3.49 6.30
CA ILE A 67 12.82 -3.48 4.86
C ILE A 67 13.43 -4.81 4.41
N ILE A 68 12.89 -5.37 3.32
CA ILE A 68 13.45 -6.54 2.64
C ILE A 68 13.80 -6.15 1.21
N ARG A 69 15.05 -6.38 0.80
CA ARG A 69 15.56 -6.07 -0.54
C ARG A 69 15.62 -7.33 -1.39
N ARG A 70 15.09 -7.29 -2.61
CA ARG A 70 15.03 -8.43 -3.55
C ARG A 70 15.27 -7.95 -4.98
N GLY A 71 16.52 -8.00 -5.44
CA GLY A 71 16.91 -7.51 -6.77
C GLY A 71 16.51 -6.04 -6.93
N GLU A 72 15.79 -5.74 -8.01
CA GLU A 72 15.31 -4.39 -8.37
C GLU A 72 14.16 -3.87 -7.50
N TYR A 73 13.69 -4.67 -6.53
CA TYR A 73 12.56 -4.32 -5.69
C TYR A 73 12.92 -4.23 -4.22
N VAL A 74 12.23 -3.34 -3.53
CA VAL A 74 12.29 -3.20 -2.07
C VAL A 74 10.90 -3.39 -1.48
N THR A 75 10.80 -4.19 -0.44
CA THR A 75 9.57 -4.38 0.33
C THR A 75 9.68 -3.68 1.68
N VAL A 76 8.75 -2.78 1.97
CA VAL A 76 8.60 -2.14 3.28
C VAL A 76 7.43 -2.79 4.01
N LEU A 77 7.67 -3.18 5.26
CA LEU A 77 6.68 -3.84 6.11
C LEU A 77 6.12 -2.86 7.13
N TYR A 78 4.82 -2.93 7.35
CA TYR A 78 4.10 -2.12 8.32
C TYR A 78 3.21 -2.99 9.20
N LYS A 79 3.09 -2.65 10.48
CA LYS A 79 2.00 -3.08 11.33
C LYS A 79 0.85 -2.11 11.14
N GLN A 80 -0.23 -2.57 10.54
CA GLN A 80 -1.42 -1.78 10.29
C GLN A 80 -2.50 -2.15 11.32
N ILE A 81 -3.16 -1.14 11.89
CA ILE A 81 -4.23 -1.36 12.86
C ILE A 81 -5.57 -1.11 12.18
N ASN A 82 -6.57 -1.97 12.44
CA ASN A 82 -7.96 -1.69 12.11
C ASN A 82 -8.67 -1.04 13.31
N THR A 83 -9.31 0.10 13.09
CA THR A 83 -9.90 0.94 14.13
C THR A 83 -11.23 0.39 14.66
N LYS A 84 -11.90 -0.52 13.93
CA LYS A 84 -13.16 -1.15 14.32
C LYS A 84 -12.95 -2.33 15.25
N ASP A 85 -12.10 -3.29 14.86
CA ASP A 85 -11.85 -4.52 15.63
C ASP A 85 -10.56 -4.47 16.49
N LYS A 86 -9.74 -3.42 16.33
CA LYS A 86 -8.44 -3.25 17.00
C LYS A 86 -7.42 -4.34 16.67
N GLY A 87 -7.64 -5.11 15.60
CA GLY A 87 -6.71 -6.11 15.12
C GLY A 87 -5.45 -5.49 14.50
N GLU A 88 -4.33 -6.20 14.64
CA GLU A 88 -3.07 -5.89 13.98
C GLU A 88 -2.90 -6.75 12.73
N TRP A 89 -2.50 -6.12 11.63
CA TRP A 89 -2.38 -6.72 10.31
C TRP A 89 -0.98 -6.44 9.75
N LEU A 90 -0.45 -7.36 8.95
CA LEU A 90 0.84 -7.16 8.29
C LEU A 90 0.64 -6.45 6.95
N GLY A 91 1.01 -5.18 6.90
CA GLY A 91 1.11 -4.38 5.69
C GLY A 91 2.39 -4.66 4.92
N ARG A 92 2.25 -4.89 3.61
CA ARG A 92 3.37 -5.09 2.68
C ARG A 92 3.28 -4.08 1.55
N LEU A 93 4.29 -3.22 1.41
CA LEU A 93 4.45 -2.29 0.30
C LEU A 93 5.69 -2.68 -0.52
N VAL A 94 5.51 -2.96 -1.81
CA VAL A 94 6.61 -3.29 -2.74
C VAL A 94 6.85 -2.10 -3.65
N LEU A 95 8.06 -1.56 -3.59
CA LEU A 95 8.54 -0.45 -4.39
C LEU A 95 9.55 -0.94 -5.44
N GLY A 96 9.53 -0.32 -6.61
CA GLY A 96 10.49 -0.53 -7.69
C GLY A 96 10.51 0.66 -8.63
N TYR A 97 11.42 0.65 -9.60
CA TYR A 97 11.50 1.70 -10.61
C TYR A 97 10.64 1.39 -11.84
N GLU A 98 9.95 2.41 -12.33
CA GLU A 98 9.31 2.43 -13.65
C GLU A 98 9.62 3.78 -14.31
N LYS A 99 10.37 3.77 -15.42
CA LYS A 99 10.78 4.98 -16.15
C LYS A 99 11.41 6.02 -15.21
N ASP A 100 12.41 5.60 -14.45
CA ASP A 100 13.16 6.41 -13.47
C ASP A 100 12.33 7.00 -12.32
N LYS A 101 11.09 6.53 -12.14
CA LYS A 101 10.23 6.92 -11.01
C LYS A 101 9.96 5.73 -10.13
N VAL A 102 10.04 5.94 -8.82
CA VAL A 102 9.62 4.91 -7.86
C VAL A 102 8.09 4.77 -7.92
N LYS A 103 7.65 3.52 -8.07
CA LYS A 103 6.24 3.12 -8.15
C LYS A 103 5.96 1.94 -7.23
N ILE A 104 4.68 1.79 -6.91
CA ILE A 104 4.20 0.64 -6.15
C ILE A 104 3.98 -0.51 -7.13
N PHE A 105 4.67 -1.62 -6.90
CA PHE A 105 4.53 -2.88 -7.65
C PHE A 105 3.71 -3.93 -6.89
N GLY A 106 3.39 -3.67 -5.62
CA GLY A 106 2.51 -4.49 -4.81
C GLY A 106 2.12 -3.80 -3.51
N ALA A 107 0.86 -3.95 -3.11
CA ALA A 107 0.33 -3.51 -1.82
C ALA A 107 -0.61 -4.59 -1.28
N THR A 108 -0.41 -5.03 -0.04
CA THR A 108 -1.21 -6.13 0.55
C THR A 108 -1.31 -5.96 2.06
N LEU A 109 -2.46 -6.34 2.64
CA LEU A 109 -2.67 -6.55 4.06
C LEU A 109 -2.92 -8.05 4.28
N PHE A 110 -2.19 -8.68 5.20
CA PHE A 110 -2.36 -10.07 5.63
C PHE A 110 -2.97 -10.13 7.02
#